data_AF-A0AAV3F3Z1-F1
#
_entry.id   AF-A0AAV3F3Z1-F1
#
_cell.length_a   1.000
_cell.length_b   1.000
_cell.length_c   1.000
_cell.angle_alpha   90.00
_cell.angle_beta   90.00
_cell.angle_gamma   90.00
#
_symmetry.space_group_name_H-M   'P 1'
#
loop_
_entity.id
_entity.type
_entity.pdbx_description
1 polymer ?
#
loop_
_entity_poly.entity_id
_entity_poly.type
_entity_poly.pdbx_seq_one_letter_code
_entity_poly.pdbx_strand_id
1 'polypeptide(L)'
;MDFIVDTLKGIDQKLLIFILTSFFGLISWFIKGIIDKPLNESRTSFEKILNLRIEILTKVKNRLHYILYFYNHRSVINEKYNGTDKKELIDDTDKEIEKFKLDLQNLLLVDGLSAYLSKNTLESIIKYSIEPISNTKDLEYKKTLKEIDDELNALINKIRSESNFFRVFSESNPFKKIIASCLLILMYLFCFLLLFLILYYLVYLVFIYVIDVNIYLQFILILIFLLLSGFGYNKLLRSK
;
A
#
# COMPACT_ATOMS: atom_id res chain seq x y z
N MET A 1 -2.61 -46.66 -21.52
CA MET A 1 -1.37 -45.85 -21.37
C MET A 1 -0.60 -45.79 -22.68
N ASP A 2 -0.63 -46.87 -23.48
CA ASP A 2 0.04 -46.95 -24.79
C ASP A 2 -0.29 -45.79 -25.73
N PHE A 3 -1.55 -45.36 -25.79
CA PHE A 3 -1.93 -44.21 -26.63
C PHE A 3 -1.16 -42.93 -26.29
N ILE A 4 -1.02 -42.55 -25.01
CA ILE A 4 -0.35 -41.29 -24.63
C ILE A 4 1.18 -41.41 -24.80
N VAL A 5 1.75 -42.56 -24.47
CA VAL A 5 3.19 -42.83 -24.60
C VAL A 5 3.61 -42.97 -26.07
N ASP A 6 2.80 -43.62 -26.91
CA ASP A 6 3.04 -43.71 -28.36
C ASP A 6 2.82 -42.37 -29.05
N THR A 7 1.85 -41.57 -28.59
CA THR A 7 1.67 -40.19 -29.08
C THR A 7 2.87 -39.31 -28.68
N LEU A 8 3.41 -39.44 -27.47
CA LEU A 8 4.59 -38.70 -27.00
C LEU A 8 5.90 -39.15 -27.66
N LYS A 9 6.06 -40.43 -28.00
CA LYS A 9 7.21 -40.92 -28.78
C LYS A 9 7.24 -40.40 -30.21
N GLY A 10 6.09 -40.04 -30.77
CA GLY A 10 5.98 -39.43 -32.11
C GLY A 10 6.13 -37.91 -32.13
N ILE A 11 6.18 -37.25 -30.98
CA ILE A 11 6.31 -35.79 -30.89
C ILE A 11 7.79 -35.41 -30.97
N ASP A 12 8.12 -34.53 -31.93
CA ASP A 12 9.48 -33.99 -32.07
C ASP A 12 9.92 -33.30 -30.77
N GLN A 13 11.06 -33.75 -30.24
CA GLN A 13 11.65 -33.24 -29.02
C GLN A 13 11.90 -31.72 -29.07
N LYS A 14 12.17 -31.17 -30.27
CA LYS A 14 12.30 -29.71 -30.47
C LYS A 14 10.96 -28.99 -30.30
N LEU A 15 9.87 -29.58 -30.79
CA LEU A 15 8.52 -29.04 -30.64
C LEU A 15 8.11 -29.02 -29.17
N LEU A 16 8.42 -30.09 -28.43
CA LEU A 16 8.14 -30.16 -26.99
C LEU A 16 8.89 -29.07 -26.22
N ILE A 17 10.19 -28.89 -26.48
CA ILE A 17 11.01 -27.85 -25.84
C ILE A 17 10.47 -26.46 -26.19
N PHE A 18 10.07 -26.23 -27.43
CA PHE A 18 9.48 -24.97 -27.89
C PHE A 18 8.16 -24.64 -27.19
N ILE A 19 7.27 -25.62 -27.04
CA ILE A 19 5.99 -25.45 -26.34
C ILE A 19 6.23 -25.15 -24.85
N LEU A 20 7.16 -25.88 -24.22
CA LEU A 20 7.47 -25.71 -22.80
C LEU A 20 8.08 -24.32 -22.52
N THR A 21 9.04 -23.90 -23.34
CA THR A 21 9.67 -22.57 -23.22
C THR A 21 8.68 -21.44 -23.50
N SER A 22 7.81 -21.59 -24.49
CA SER A 22 6.74 -20.63 -24.76
C SER A 22 5.75 -20.54 -23.60
N PHE A 23 5.41 -21.67 -22.97
CA PHE A 23 4.53 -21.72 -21.82
C PHE A 23 5.14 -21.02 -20.60
N PHE A 24 6.42 -21.26 -20.29
CA PHE A 24 7.13 -20.53 -19.23
C PHE A 24 7.25 -19.03 -19.51
N GLY A 25 7.48 -18.65 -20.77
CA GLY A 25 7.47 -17.25 -21.19
C GLY A 25 6.11 -16.58 -20.96
N LEU A 26 5.02 -17.29 -21.26
CA LEU A 26 3.65 -16.82 -21.06
C LEU A 26 3.33 -16.66 -19.56
N ILE A 27 3.73 -17.62 -18.72
CA ILE A 27 3.58 -17.52 -17.26
C ILE A 27 4.36 -16.30 -16.73
N SER A 28 5.61 -16.12 -17.17
CA SER A 28 6.42 -14.96 -16.75
C SER A 28 5.78 -13.64 -17.15
N TRP A 29 5.25 -13.56 -18.37
CA TRP A 29 4.52 -12.39 -18.87
C TRP A 29 3.23 -12.15 -18.08
N PHE A 30 2.48 -13.20 -17.78
CA PHE A 30 1.23 -13.15 -17.01
C PHE A 30 1.47 -12.64 -15.58
N ILE A 31 2.51 -13.16 -14.90
CA ILE A 31 2.91 -12.70 -13.57
C ILE A 31 3.29 -11.21 -13.60
N LYS A 32 4.11 -10.81 -14.57
CA LYS A 32 4.53 -9.41 -14.72
C LYS A 32 3.34 -8.48 -15.02
N GLY A 33 2.38 -8.93 -15.82
CA GLY A 33 1.20 -8.15 -16.20
C GLY A 33 0.17 -8.01 -15.08
N ILE A 34 -0.08 -9.07 -14.32
CA ILE A 34 -1.17 -9.13 -13.33
C ILE A 34 -0.73 -8.76 -11.93
N ILE A 35 0.55 -8.94 -11.59
CA ILE A 35 1.03 -8.70 -10.23
C ILE A 35 1.86 -7.43 -10.18
N ASP A 36 2.94 -7.34 -10.95
CA ASP A 36 3.88 -6.22 -10.82
C ASP A 36 3.27 -4.89 -11.26
N LYS A 37 2.49 -4.89 -12.35
CA LYS A 37 1.89 -3.67 -12.89
C LYS A 37 0.89 -3.01 -11.92
N PRO A 38 -0.18 -3.70 -11.45
CA PRO A 38 -1.12 -3.06 -10.52
C PRO A 38 -0.48 -2.73 -9.16
N LEU A 39 0.53 -3.48 -8.72
CA LEU A 39 1.26 -3.17 -7.49
C LEU A 39 2.06 -1.86 -7.62
N ASN A 40 2.71 -1.63 -8.76
CA ASN A 40 3.42 -0.36 -9.01
C ASN A 40 2.44 0.81 -9.23
N GLU A 41 1.35 0.60 -9.96
CA GLU A 41 0.33 1.63 -10.19
C GLU A 41 -0.38 2.04 -8.89
N SER A 42 -0.68 1.08 -8.01
CA SER A 42 -1.24 1.37 -6.68
C SER A 42 -0.26 2.13 -5.80
N ARG A 43 1.04 1.77 -5.82
CA ARG A 43 2.08 2.52 -5.09
C ARG A 43 2.17 3.98 -5.55
N THR A 44 2.28 4.20 -6.85
CA THR A 44 2.38 5.57 -7.41
C THR A 44 1.12 6.39 -7.10
N SER A 45 -0.06 5.77 -7.18
CA SER A 45 -1.33 6.40 -6.83
C SER A 45 -1.38 6.77 -5.35
N PHE A 46 -0.93 5.87 -4.47
CA PHE A 46 -0.88 6.11 -3.04
C PHE A 46 0.07 7.26 -2.67
N GLU A 47 1.29 7.27 -3.21
CA GLU A 47 2.25 8.35 -3.01
C GLU A 47 1.70 9.70 -3.52
N LYS A 48 1.05 9.70 -4.69
CA LYS A 48 0.40 10.90 -5.24
C LYS A 48 -0.69 11.43 -4.31
N ILE A 49 -1.52 10.55 -3.74
CA ILE A 49 -2.59 10.95 -2.80
C ILE A 49 -2.00 11.53 -1.51
N LEU A 50 -0.97 10.91 -0.94
CA LEU A 50 -0.33 11.43 0.28
C LEU A 50 0.35 12.78 0.05
N ASN A 51 1.06 12.93 -1.07
CA ASN A 51 1.70 14.20 -1.43
C ASN A 51 0.67 15.32 -1.62
N LEU A 52 -0.44 15.02 -2.30
CA LEU A 52 -1.53 15.96 -2.49
C LEU A 52 -2.14 16.38 -1.14
N ARG A 53 -2.33 15.45 -0.20
CA ARG A 53 -2.77 15.76 1.18
C ARG A 53 -1.80 16.67 1.92
N ILE A 54 -0.49 16.42 1.84
CA ILE A 54 0.53 17.28 2.46
C ILE A 54 0.49 18.68 1.84
N GLU A 55 0.41 18.78 0.52
CA GLU A 55 0.35 20.06 -0.19
C GLU A 55 -0.86 20.90 0.27
N ILE A 56 -2.01 20.26 0.35
CA ILE A 56 -3.27 20.84 0.84
C ILE A 56 -3.13 21.37 2.27
N LEU A 57 -2.64 20.54 3.20
CA LEU A 57 -2.49 20.94 4.60
C LEU A 57 -1.49 22.09 4.73
N THR A 58 -0.46 22.11 3.89
CA THR A 58 0.52 23.19 3.82
C THR A 58 -0.09 24.49 3.30
N LYS A 59 -0.99 24.43 2.30
CA LYS A 59 -1.71 25.62 1.80
C LYS A 59 -2.58 26.24 2.90
N VAL A 60 -3.35 25.42 3.63
CA VAL A 60 -4.17 25.86 4.77
C VAL A 60 -3.30 26.50 5.84
N LYS A 61 -2.21 25.84 6.23
CA LYS A 61 -1.23 26.37 7.18
C LYS A 61 -0.67 27.73 6.73
N ASN A 62 -0.26 27.85 5.47
CA ASN A 62 0.31 29.10 4.96
C ASN A 62 -0.72 30.24 5.00
N ARG A 63 -1.98 29.97 4.66
CA ARG A 63 -3.05 30.98 4.73
C ARG A 63 -3.31 31.42 6.16
N LEU A 64 -3.39 30.50 7.12
CA LEU A 64 -3.45 30.83 8.55
C LEU A 64 -2.25 31.69 8.98
N HIS A 65 -1.05 31.34 8.55
CA HIS A 65 0.16 32.08 8.90
C HIS A 65 0.15 33.52 8.36
N TYR A 66 -0.34 33.74 7.13
CA TYR A 66 -0.53 35.10 6.61
C TYR A 66 -1.54 35.89 7.42
N ILE A 67 -2.66 35.27 7.81
CA ILE A 67 -3.63 35.95 8.66
C ILE A 67 -2.97 36.36 9.99
N LEU A 68 -2.21 35.47 10.63
CA LEU A 68 -1.45 35.79 11.85
C LEU A 68 -0.51 36.99 11.67
N TYR A 69 0.20 37.00 10.55
CA TYR A 69 1.15 38.06 10.22
C TYR A 69 0.44 39.42 10.14
N PHE A 70 -0.68 39.50 9.42
CA PHE A 70 -1.44 40.75 9.29
C PHE A 70 -2.10 41.17 10.61
N TYR A 71 -2.57 40.24 11.44
CA TYR A 71 -3.03 40.57 12.80
C TYR A 71 -1.92 41.16 13.67
N ASN A 72 -0.71 40.61 13.61
CA ASN A 72 0.44 41.18 14.30
C ASN A 72 0.77 42.58 13.75
N HIS A 73 0.77 42.74 12.42
CA HIS A 73 1.00 44.04 11.79
C HIS A 73 -0.02 45.09 12.23
N ARG A 74 -1.31 44.73 12.27
CA ARG A 74 -2.41 45.57 12.77
C ARG A 74 -2.19 46.01 14.21
N SER A 75 -1.75 45.11 15.10
CA SER A 75 -1.43 45.45 16.50
C SER A 75 -0.30 46.47 16.60
N VAL A 76 0.75 46.34 15.79
CA VAL A 76 1.87 47.30 15.75
C VAL A 76 1.43 48.67 15.20
N ILE A 77 0.56 48.69 14.18
CA ILE A 77 -0.01 49.94 13.66
C ILE A 77 -0.80 50.65 14.76
N ASN A 78 -1.58 49.89 15.53
CA ASN A 78 -2.38 50.42 16.63
C ASN A 78 -1.55 51.10 17.72
N GLU A 79 -0.33 50.63 17.98
CA GLU A 79 0.59 51.17 18.99
C GLU A 79 1.42 52.36 18.46
N LYS A 80 1.80 52.34 17.18
CA LYS A 80 2.84 53.24 16.65
C LYS A 80 2.32 54.50 15.95
N TYR A 81 1.11 54.46 15.40
CA TYR A 81 0.55 55.55 14.60
C TYR A 81 -0.71 56.15 15.24
N ASN A 82 -0.91 57.44 15.04
CA ASN A 82 -2.05 58.21 15.52
C ASN A 82 -2.67 59.02 14.37
N GLY A 83 -3.98 59.29 14.42
CA GLY A 83 -4.66 60.15 13.45
C GLY A 83 -5.12 59.43 12.18
N THR A 84 -5.21 60.18 11.07
CA THR A 84 -5.80 59.73 9.79
C THR A 84 -4.99 58.62 9.13
N ASP A 85 -3.66 58.68 9.19
CA ASP A 85 -2.74 57.68 8.61
C ASP A 85 -2.93 56.29 9.25
N LYS A 86 -3.28 56.25 10.54
CA LYS A 86 -3.62 55.00 11.25
C LYS A 86 -4.85 54.34 10.65
N LYS A 87 -5.87 55.13 10.29
CA LYS A 87 -7.15 54.61 9.81
C LYS A 87 -7.01 53.98 8.43
N GLU A 88 -6.24 54.60 7.55
CA GLU A 88 -5.96 54.08 6.20
C GLU A 88 -5.15 52.78 6.26
N LEU A 89 -4.08 52.74 7.07
CA LEU A 89 -3.25 51.54 7.25
C LEU A 89 -4.02 50.35 7.85
N ILE A 90 -4.96 50.61 8.77
CA ILE A 90 -5.81 49.58 9.35
C ILE A 90 -6.82 49.07 8.33
N ASP A 91 -7.45 49.95 7.55
CA ASP A 91 -8.43 49.58 6.52
C ASP A 91 -7.80 48.65 5.46
N ASP A 92 -6.59 48.97 5.01
CA ASP A 92 -5.87 48.13 4.05
C ASP A 92 -5.42 46.79 4.66
N THR A 93 -5.02 46.79 5.93
CA THR A 93 -4.67 45.54 6.63
C THR A 93 -5.90 44.65 6.83
N ASP A 94 -7.06 45.24 7.15
CA ASP A 94 -8.31 44.52 7.37
C ASP A 94 -8.81 43.89 6.05
N LYS A 95 -8.69 44.58 4.91
CA LYS A 95 -8.97 44.00 3.58
C LYS A 95 -8.11 42.77 3.27
N GLU A 96 -6.81 42.82 3.56
CA GLU A 96 -5.94 41.66 3.34
C GLU A 96 -6.31 40.49 4.26
N ILE A 97 -6.64 40.76 5.54
CA ILE A 97 -7.12 39.72 6.47
C ILE A 97 -8.41 39.07 5.95
N GLU A 98 -9.39 39.85 5.50
CA GLU A 98 -10.65 39.33 4.96
C GLU A 98 -10.43 38.49 3.71
N LYS A 99 -9.54 38.93 2.81
CA LYS A 99 -9.16 38.18 1.63
C LYS A 99 -8.58 36.81 1.97
N PHE A 100 -7.65 36.73 2.93
CA PHE A 100 -7.08 35.45 3.35
C PHE A 100 -8.08 34.57 4.12
N LYS A 101 -9.02 35.17 4.86
CA LYS A 101 -10.16 34.44 5.46
C LYS A 101 -11.07 33.83 4.39
N LEU A 102 -11.37 34.57 3.33
CA LEU A 102 -12.17 34.08 2.20
C LEU A 102 -11.46 32.97 1.43
N ASP A 103 -10.15 33.12 1.17
CA ASP A 103 -9.32 32.07 0.57
C ASP A 103 -9.37 30.78 1.41
N LEU A 104 -9.32 30.91 2.73
CA LEU A 104 -9.39 29.78 3.66
C LEU A 104 -10.76 29.09 3.61
N GLN A 105 -11.85 29.85 3.53
CA GLN A 105 -13.19 29.29 3.35
C GLN A 105 -13.33 28.55 2.02
N ASN A 106 -12.83 29.13 0.93
CA ASN A 106 -12.85 28.51 -0.40
C ASN A 106 -12.05 27.19 -0.39
N LEU A 107 -10.86 27.19 0.20
CA LEU A 107 -10.05 25.98 0.38
C LEU A 107 -10.81 24.90 1.17
N LEU A 108 -11.52 25.26 2.24
CA LEU A 108 -12.18 24.26 3.09
C LEU A 108 -13.49 23.72 2.51
N LEU A 109 -14.28 24.60 1.86
CA LEU A 109 -15.65 24.31 1.43
C LEU A 109 -15.74 23.92 -0.04
N VAL A 110 -14.96 24.56 -0.92
CA VAL A 110 -15.00 24.33 -2.38
C VAL A 110 -14.02 23.24 -2.78
N ASP A 111 -12.78 23.30 -2.28
CA ASP A 111 -11.74 22.32 -2.62
C ASP A 111 -11.86 21.00 -1.82
N GLY A 112 -12.86 20.90 -0.92
CA GLY A 112 -13.15 19.68 -0.16
C GLY A 112 -12.10 19.33 0.89
N LEU A 113 -11.26 20.29 1.28
CA LEU A 113 -10.10 20.06 2.16
C LEU A 113 -10.49 19.82 3.62
N SER A 114 -11.74 20.13 3.97
CA SER A 114 -12.36 19.77 5.25
C SER A 114 -12.23 18.28 5.60
N ALA A 115 -12.21 17.39 4.59
CA ALA A 115 -12.06 15.95 4.79
C ALA A 115 -10.70 15.51 5.35
N TYR A 116 -9.69 16.39 5.32
CA TYR A 116 -8.32 16.10 5.77
C TYR A 116 -7.98 16.69 7.14
N LEU A 117 -8.91 17.43 7.75
CA LEU A 117 -8.74 18.06 9.05
C LEU A 117 -9.49 17.29 10.12
N SER A 118 -9.02 17.38 11.37
CA SER A 118 -9.82 16.89 12.48
C SER A 118 -11.07 17.75 12.63
N LYS A 119 -12.16 17.17 13.15
CA LYS A 119 -13.41 17.91 13.40
C LYS A 119 -13.17 19.19 14.19
N ASN A 120 -12.37 19.10 15.25
CA ASN A 120 -12.09 20.24 16.14
C ASN A 120 -11.26 21.32 15.42
N THR A 121 -10.26 20.92 14.64
CA THR A 121 -9.43 21.84 13.84
C THR A 121 -10.28 22.55 12.78
N LEU A 122 -11.13 21.79 12.09
CA LEU A 122 -12.02 22.31 11.06
C LEU A 122 -13.01 23.32 11.64
N GLU A 123 -13.69 22.97 12.73
CA GLU A 123 -14.63 23.86 13.42
C GLU A 123 -13.93 25.14 13.89
N SER A 124 -12.71 25.02 14.42
CA SER A 124 -11.92 26.18 14.87
C SER A 124 -11.52 27.08 13.70
N ILE A 125 -11.06 26.51 12.58
CA ILE A 125 -10.68 27.28 11.40
C ILE A 125 -11.91 27.95 10.75
N ILE A 126 -13.03 27.23 10.64
CA ILE A 126 -14.28 27.78 10.08
C ILE A 126 -14.77 28.93 10.94
N LYS A 127 -14.89 28.71 12.26
CA LYS A 127 -15.29 29.74 13.21
C LYS A 127 -14.42 30.97 13.07
N TYR A 128 -13.10 30.78 13.02
CA TYR A 128 -12.14 31.86 12.85
C TYR A 128 -12.29 32.61 11.52
N SER A 129 -12.53 31.88 10.43
CA SER A 129 -12.67 32.46 9.09
C SER A 129 -13.91 33.35 8.95
N ILE A 130 -14.91 33.17 9.82
CA ILE A 130 -16.18 33.90 9.81
C ILE A 130 -16.20 35.00 10.89
N GLU A 131 -15.45 34.85 11.98
CA GLU A 131 -15.47 35.84 13.06
C GLU A 131 -14.95 37.22 12.61
N PRO A 132 -15.64 38.31 13.02
CA PRO A 132 -15.26 39.67 12.66
C PRO A 132 -13.93 40.07 13.32
N ILE A 133 -13.21 40.98 12.66
CA ILE A 133 -11.91 41.47 13.12
C ILE A 133 -12.13 42.40 14.32
N SER A 134 -11.61 42.04 15.51
CA SER A 134 -11.79 42.81 16.75
C SER A 134 -10.52 42.85 17.59
N ASN A 135 -10.11 44.04 18.06
CA ASN A 135 -8.87 44.26 18.83
C ASN A 135 -8.80 43.49 20.17
N THR A 136 -9.94 43.16 20.78
CA THR A 136 -9.99 42.52 22.11
C THR A 136 -9.70 41.02 22.07
N LYS A 137 -9.81 40.39 20.89
CA LYS A 137 -9.66 38.94 20.72
C LYS A 137 -8.29 38.53 20.18
N ASP A 138 -7.39 39.48 19.88
CA ASP A 138 -6.10 39.19 19.24
C ASP A 138 -5.25 38.18 20.01
N LEU A 139 -5.32 38.19 21.35
CA LEU A 139 -4.57 37.25 22.19
C LEU A 139 -5.15 35.82 22.14
N GLU A 140 -6.48 35.72 22.16
CA GLU A 140 -7.22 34.46 22.01
C GLU A 140 -6.99 33.88 20.61
N TYR A 141 -7.05 34.74 19.59
CA TYR A 141 -6.75 34.38 18.21
C TYR A 141 -5.34 33.81 18.05
N LYS A 142 -4.31 34.42 18.64
CA LYS A 142 -2.95 33.88 18.59
C LYS A 142 -2.86 32.49 19.22
N LYS A 143 -3.56 32.27 20.33
CA LYS A 143 -3.58 30.98 21.01
C LYS A 143 -4.25 29.90 20.14
N THR A 144 -5.45 30.16 19.65
CA THR A 144 -6.19 29.23 18.79
C THR A 144 -5.42 28.93 17.50
N LEU A 145 -4.80 29.94 16.89
CA LEU A 145 -4.03 29.75 15.66
C LEU A 145 -2.77 28.90 15.87
N LYS A 146 -2.13 29.05 17.04
CA LYS A 146 -0.98 28.23 17.42
C LYS A 146 -1.39 26.77 17.66
N GLU A 147 -2.50 26.55 18.35
CA GLU A 147 -3.07 25.21 18.53
C GLU A 147 -3.39 24.55 17.18
N ILE A 148 -3.99 25.31 16.25
CA ILE A 148 -4.23 24.84 14.88
C ILE A 148 -2.92 24.53 14.14
N ASP A 149 -1.88 25.37 14.25
CA ASP A 149 -0.59 25.12 13.61
C ASP A 149 0.09 23.86 14.15
N ASP A 150 0.07 23.65 15.48
CA ASP A 150 0.64 22.47 16.13
C ASP A 150 -0.09 21.19 15.68
N GLU A 151 -1.42 21.22 15.58
CA GLU A 151 -2.22 20.10 15.05
C GLU A 151 -1.94 19.83 13.57
N LEU A 152 -1.87 20.87 12.74
CA LEU A 152 -1.52 20.76 11.32
C LEU A 152 -0.11 20.17 11.15
N ASN A 153 0.86 20.61 11.95
CA ASN A 153 2.21 20.09 11.94
C ASN A 153 2.25 18.61 12.35
N ALA A 154 1.52 18.23 13.39
CA ALA A 154 1.42 16.84 13.82
C ALA A 154 0.81 15.96 12.71
N LEU A 155 -0.24 16.43 12.04
CA LEU A 155 -0.87 15.72 10.92
C LEU A 155 0.07 15.59 9.72
N ILE A 156 0.74 16.68 9.31
CA ILE A 156 1.71 16.67 8.21
C ILE A 156 2.86 15.71 8.52
N ASN A 157 3.39 15.74 9.74
CA ASN A 157 4.48 14.86 10.16
C ASN A 157 4.05 13.39 10.21
N LYS A 158 2.83 13.11 10.65
CA LYS A 158 2.26 11.76 10.61
C LYS A 158 2.10 11.24 9.18
N ILE A 159 1.56 12.06 8.27
CA ILE A 159 1.42 11.67 6.86
C ILE A 159 2.81 11.47 6.21
N ARG A 160 3.78 12.33 6.56
CA ARG A 160 5.16 12.19 6.07
C ARG A 160 5.85 10.95 6.62
N SER A 161 5.61 10.60 7.90
CA SER A 161 6.16 9.38 8.49
C SER A 161 5.52 8.13 7.90
N GLU A 162 4.20 8.13 7.66
CA GLU A 162 3.50 7.08 6.94
C GLU A 162 4.04 6.95 5.50
N SER A 163 4.17 8.05 4.77
CA SER A 163 4.75 8.06 3.42
C SER A 163 6.17 7.51 3.40
N ASN A 164 7.02 7.90 4.36
CA ASN A 164 8.39 7.40 4.47
C ASN A 164 8.40 5.92 4.87
N PHE A 165 7.53 5.49 5.77
CA PHE A 165 7.36 4.08 6.12
C PHE A 165 6.98 3.26 4.89
N PHE A 166 5.98 3.68 4.12
CA PHE A 166 5.59 2.99 2.88
C PHE A 166 6.70 3.01 1.83
N ARG A 167 7.46 4.09 1.71
CA ARG A 167 8.61 4.15 0.81
C ARG A 167 9.69 3.15 1.22
N VAL A 168 10.10 3.16 2.48
CA VAL A 168 11.12 2.24 3.02
C VAL A 168 10.63 0.80 2.97
N PHE A 169 9.39 0.53 3.38
CA PHE A 169 8.79 -0.81 3.37
C PHE A 169 8.61 -1.33 1.93
N SER A 170 8.21 -0.49 0.98
CA SER A 170 8.09 -0.90 -0.43
C SER A 170 9.41 -0.96 -1.19
N GLU A 171 10.43 -0.18 -0.80
CA GLU A 171 11.80 -0.31 -1.29
C GLU A 171 12.47 -1.57 -0.73
N SER A 172 12.24 -1.89 0.55
CA SER A 172 12.60 -3.17 1.16
C SER A 172 11.65 -4.29 0.76
N ASN A 173 11.14 -4.27 -0.47
CA ASN A 173 9.91 -4.90 -0.94
C ASN A 173 9.66 -6.32 -0.36
N PRO A 174 8.92 -6.44 0.77
CA PRO A 174 8.62 -7.72 1.38
C PRO A 174 7.65 -8.49 0.50
N PHE A 175 6.81 -7.80 -0.29
CA PHE A 175 5.97 -8.43 -1.31
C PHE A 175 6.80 -9.02 -2.43
N LYS A 176 7.85 -8.36 -2.92
CA LYS A 176 8.77 -8.97 -3.89
C LYS A 176 9.48 -10.19 -3.30
N LYS A 177 9.86 -10.14 -2.01
CA LYS A 177 10.36 -11.32 -1.29
C LYS A 177 9.30 -12.39 -1.13
N ILE A 178 8.05 -12.07 -0.79
CA ILE A 178 6.95 -13.01 -0.59
C ILE A 178 6.52 -13.63 -1.92
N ILE A 179 6.45 -12.83 -2.98
CA ILE A 179 6.18 -13.27 -4.36
C ILE A 179 7.33 -14.16 -4.81
N ALA A 180 8.59 -13.75 -4.64
CA ALA A 180 9.74 -14.59 -4.96
C ALA A 180 9.74 -15.90 -4.15
N SER A 181 9.40 -15.84 -2.86
CA SER A 181 9.26 -17.01 -1.99
C SER A 181 8.09 -17.90 -2.39
N CYS A 182 6.93 -17.33 -2.75
CA CYS A 182 5.78 -18.08 -3.29
C CYS A 182 6.14 -18.74 -4.62
N LEU A 183 6.89 -18.05 -5.47
CA LEU A 183 7.33 -18.54 -6.77
C LEU A 183 8.37 -19.67 -6.59
N LEU A 184 9.29 -19.53 -5.64
CA LEU A 184 10.20 -20.60 -5.20
C LEU A 184 9.42 -21.81 -4.65
N ILE A 185 8.45 -21.58 -3.76
CA ILE A 185 7.59 -22.63 -3.21
C ILE A 185 6.84 -23.35 -4.33
N LEU A 186 6.25 -22.62 -5.28
CA LEU A 186 5.54 -23.19 -6.43
C LEU A 186 6.48 -24.02 -7.30
N MET A 187 7.71 -23.53 -7.54
CA MET A 187 8.72 -24.24 -8.32
C MET A 187 9.16 -25.53 -7.63
N TYR A 188 9.36 -25.51 -6.30
CA TYR A 188 9.66 -26.70 -5.52
C TYR A 188 8.49 -27.69 -5.49
N LEU A 189 7.25 -27.20 -5.38
CA LEU A 189 6.05 -28.03 -5.39
C LEU A 189 5.89 -28.72 -6.77
N PHE A 190 6.19 -28.00 -7.85
CA PHE A 190 6.22 -28.56 -9.20
C PHE A 190 7.33 -29.63 -9.34
N CYS A 191 8.56 -29.34 -8.90
CA CYS A 191 9.64 -30.32 -8.90
C CYS A 191 9.30 -31.57 -8.06
N PHE A 192 8.69 -31.38 -6.89
CA PHE A 192 8.24 -32.48 -6.03
C PHE A 192 7.19 -33.33 -6.71
N LEU A 193 6.21 -32.71 -7.37
CA LEU A 193 5.16 -33.41 -8.10
C LEU A 193 5.72 -34.20 -9.29
N LEU A 194 6.69 -33.63 -10.00
CA LEU A 194 7.38 -34.28 -11.12
C LEU A 194 8.21 -35.48 -10.64
N LEU A 195 8.95 -35.32 -9.54
CA LEU A 195 9.73 -36.40 -8.93
C LEU A 195 8.83 -37.52 -8.42
N PHE A 196 7.70 -37.19 -7.78
CA PHE A 196 6.69 -38.15 -7.38
C PHE A 196 6.12 -38.91 -8.58
N LEU A 197 5.86 -38.22 -9.70
CA LEU A 197 5.32 -38.82 -10.91
C LEU A 197 6.34 -39.77 -11.59
N ILE A 198 7.63 -39.40 -11.61
CA ILE A 198 8.71 -40.29 -12.05
C ILE A 198 8.81 -41.52 -11.16
N LEU A 199 8.79 -41.33 -9.83
CA LEU A 199 8.91 -42.43 -8.88
C LEU A 199 7.70 -43.38 -8.97
N TYR A 200 6.50 -42.82 -9.08
CA TYR A 200 5.27 -43.57 -9.36
C TYR A 200 5.39 -44.38 -10.64
N TYR A 201 5.90 -43.77 -11.71
CA TYR A 201 6.09 -44.44 -13.01
C TYR A 201 7.16 -45.54 -12.95
N LEU A 202 8.26 -45.34 -12.22
CA LEU A 202 9.29 -46.36 -12.02
C LEU A 202 8.75 -47.55 -11.22
N VAL A 203 8.01 -47.30 -10.14
CA VAL A 203 7.33 -48.36 -9.38
C VAL A 203 6.37 -49.12 -10.30
N TYR A 204 5.54 -48.40 -11.06
CA TYR A 204 4.61 -49.00 -12.02
C TYR A 204 5.32 -49.89 -13.06
N LEU A 205 6.45 -49.43 -13.64
CA LEU A 205 7.24 -50.22 -14.59
C LEU A 205 7.87 -51.47 -13.97
N VAL A 206 8.43 -51.36 -12.77
CA VAL A 206 8.98 -52.52 -12.05
C VAL A 206 7.88 -53.54 -11.75
N PHE A 207 6.69 -53.09 -11.37
CA PHE A 207 5.56 -53.98 -11.10
C PHE A 207 5.05 -54.70 -12.36
N ILE A 208 5.00 -54.02 -13.52
CA ILE A 208 4.66 -54.65 -14.80
C ILE A 208 5.71 -55.68 -15.22
N TYR A 209 7.00 -55.35 -15.07
CA TYR A 209 8.07 -56.20 -15.58
C TYR A 209 8.37 -57.41 -14.69
N VAL A 210 8.18 -57.28 -13.37
CA VAL A 210 8.51 -58.35 -12.41
C VAL A 210 7.34 -59.30 -12.17
N ILE A 211 6.09 -58.85 -12.33
CA ILE A 211 4.93 -59.60 -11.88
C ILE A 211 3.82 -59.54 -12.93
N ASP A 212 3.81 -60.55 -13.79
CA ASP A 212 2.73 -60.86 -14.75
C ASP A 212 1.49 -61.43 -14.01
N VAL A 213 1.04 -60.76 -12.94
CA VAL A 213 0.01 -61.28 -12.02
C VAL A 213 -1.17 -60.32 -11.87
N ASN A 214 -2.34 -60.98 -11.90
CA ASN A 214 -3.70 -60.52 -11.69
C ASN A 214 -3.87 -59.29 -10.78
N ILE A 215 -4.64 -58.31 -11.26
CA ILE A 215 -4.92 -56.98 -10.69
C ILE A 215 -5.31 -57.01 -9.19
N TYR A 216 -5.94 -58.10 -8.73
CA TYR A 216 -6.35 -58.26 -7.33
C TYR A 216 -5.18 -58.39 -6.33
N LEU A 217 -4.05 -58.97 -6.74
CA LEU A 217 -2.86 -59.09 -5.89
C LEU A 217 -2.13 -57.73 -5.74
N GLN A 218 -2.29 -56.84 -6.72
CA GLN A 218 -1.73 -55.49 -6.72
C GLN A 218 -2.42 -54.59 -5.69
N PHE A 219 -3.75 -54.67 -5.57
CA PHE A 219 -4.49 -53.93 -4.53
C PHE A 219 -4.11 -54.39 -3.11
N ILE A 220 -3.87 -55.69 -2.91
CA ILE A 220 -3.49 -56.25 -1.61
C ILE A 220 -2.09 -55.77 -1.19
N LEU A 221 -1.12 -55.73 -2.12
CA LEU A 221 0.24 -55.25 -1.84
C LEU A 221 0.29 -53.74 -1.54
N ILE A 222 -0.49 -52.92 -2.25
CA ILE A 222 -0.61 -51.48 -1.97
C ILE A 222 -1.24 -51.26 -0.58
N LEU A 223 -2.25 -52.05 -0.21
CA LEU A 223 -2.88 -52.00 1.12
C LEU A 223 -1.89 -52.39 2.22
N ILE A 224 -1.06 -53.41 2.01
CA ILE A 224 -0.01 -53.85 2.94
C ILE A 224 1.09 -52.78 3.08
N PHE A 225 1.49 -52.14 1.97
CA PHE A 225 2.49 -51.06 2.00
C PHE A 225 1.97 -49.81 2.73
N LEU A 226 0.69 -49.46 2.54
CA LEU A 226 0.03 -48.39 3.29
C LEU A 226 -0.06 -48.71 4.79
N LEU A 227 -0.39 -49.95 5.17
CA LEU A 227 -0.40 -50.38 6.56
C LEU A 227 1.00 -50.35 7.21
N LEU A 228 2.04 -50.79 6.50
CA LEU A 228 3.43 -50.78 6.99
C LEU A 228 3.98 -49.35 7.12
N SER A 229 3.70 -48.47 6.16
CA SER A 229 4.10 -47.06 6.22
C SER A 229 3.38 -46.32 7.36
N GLY A 230 2.11 -46.65 7.63
CA GLY A 230 1.36 -46.13 8.79
C GLY A 230 1.87 -46.65 10.14
N PHE A 231 2.28 -47.92 10.21
CA PHE A 231 2.88 -48.50 11.43
C PHE A 231 4.29 -47.95 11.72
N GLY A 232 5.09 -47.66 10.68
CA GLY A 232 6.40 -47.03 10.82
C GLY A 232 6.33 -45.62 11.42
N TYR A 233 5.29 -44.85 11.07
CA TYR A 233 5.07 -43.51 11.60
C TYR A 233 4.69 -43.51 13.09
N ASN A 234 3.89 -44.49 13.54
CA ASN A 234 3.49 -44.61 14.94
C ASN A 234 4.63 -45.05 15.88
N LYS A 235 5.63 -45.79 15.38
CA LYS A 235 6.78 -46.20 16.18
C LYS A 235 7.79 -45.07 16.42
N LEU A 236 7.82 -44.06 15.53
CA LEU A 236 8.65 -42.86 15.67
C LEU A 236 8.05 -41.82 16.63
N LEU A 237 6.72 -41.79 16.79
CA LEU A 237 6.02 -40.90 17.72
C LEU A 237 5.96 -41.40 19.18
N ARG A 238 6.20 -42.69 19.43
CA ARG A 238 6.31 -43.28 20.79
C ARG A 238 7.73 -43.32 21.36
N SER A 239 8.72 -42.81 20.60
CA SER A 239 10.14 -42.75 20.98
C SER A 239 10.58 -41.33 21.42
N LYS A 240 9.63 -40.44 21.72
CA LYS A 240 9.87 -39.19 22.44
C LYS A 240 9.21 -39.26 23.80
#